data_AF-A0A3A0ESN8-F1
#
_entry.id   AF-A0A3A0ESN8-F1
#
_cell.length_a   1.000
_cell.length_b   1.000
_cell.length_c   1.000
_cell.angle_alpha   90.00
_cell.angle_beta   90.00
_cell.angle_gamma   90.00
#
_symmetry.space_group_name_H-M   'P 1'
#
loop_
_entity.id
_entity.type
_entity.pdbx_description
1 polymer ?
#
loop_
_entity_poly.entity_id
_entity_poly.type
_entity_poly.pdbx_seq_one_letter_code
_entity_poly.pdbx_strand_id
1 'polypeptide(L)'
;MRIAHARDKGNCLACHVMKGGTQPGSRGPDLSHYGSTGRGDAETYAIVYDMRARIPDTLMPPFGTNAILDDQELRDVVAYLQASR
;
A
#
# COMPACT_ATOMS: atom_id res chain seq x y z
N MET A 1 -1.77 -7.21 8.55
CA MET A 1 -0.90 -6.11 9.01
C MET A 1 -1.76 -5.05 9.69
N ARG A 2 -1.42 -4.56 10.89
CA ARG A 2 -2.27 -3.57 11.61
C ARG A 2 -2.27 -2.20 10.94
N ILE A 3 -1.10 -1.71 10.51
CA ILE A 3 -0.93 -0.36 9.93
C ILE A 3 -1.69 -0.22 8.60
N ALA A 4 -1.61 -1.22 7.72
CA ALA A 4 -2.31 -1.22 6.45
C ALA A 4 -3.84 -1.26 6.59
N HIS A 5 -4.37 -1.74 7.72
CA HIS A 5 -5.81 -1.86 7.97
C HIS A 5 -6.34 -0.78 8.93
N ALA A 6 -5.46 -0.01 9.57
CA ALA A 6 -5.83 1.00 10.56
C ALA A 6 -6.39 2.25 9.87
N ARG A 7 -7.54 2.72 10.35
CA ARG A 7 -8.30 3.84 9.76
C ARG A 7 -7.61 5.20 9.93
N ASP A 8 -6.72 5.31 10.90
CA ASP A 8 -5.94 6.49 11.26
C ASP A 8 -4.50 6.47 10.70
N LYS A 9 -4.11 5.40 10.00
CA LYS A 9 -2.80 5.27 9.35
C LYS A 9 -2.94 4.94 7.86
N GLY A 10 -2.49 3.76 7.44
CA GLY A 10 -2.41 3.40 6.03
C GLY A 10 -3.79 3.26 5.37
N ASN A 11 -4.81 2.83 6.13
CA ASN A 11 -6.21 2.66 5.69
C ASN A 11 -6.36 2.04 4.28
N CYS A 12 -5.46 1.14 3.89
CA CYS A 12 -5.32 0.68 2.51
C CYS A 12 -6.54 -0.14 2.08
N LEU A 13 -7.19 -0.83 3.05
CA LEU A 13 -8.43 -1.56 2.82
C LEU A 13 -9.59 -0.67 2.38
N ALA A 14 -9.58 0.64 2.66
CA ALA A 14 -10.64 1.53 2.20
C ALA A 14 -10.72 1.60 0.66
N CYS A 15 -9.62 1.29 -0.04
CA CYS A 15 -9.56 1.31 -1.49
C CYS A 15 -9.22 -0.04 -2.11
N HIS A 16 -8.46 -0.90 -1.43
CA HIS A 16 -7.89 -2.11 -2.00
C HIS A 16 -8.41 -3.39 -1.35
N VAL A 17 -8.49 -4.44 -2.16
CA VAL A 17 -8.53 -5.83 -1.66
C VAL A 17 -7.14 -6.24 -1.22
N MET A 18 -7.01 -6.80 -0.02
CA MET A 18 -5.73 -7.27 0.53
C MET A 18 -5.91 -8.57 1.31
N LYS A 19 -4.87 -9.40 1.35
CA LYS A 19 -4.88 -10.72 2.00
C LYS A 19 -5.13 -10.61 3.51
N GLY A 20 -6.22 -11.21 4.00
CA GLY A 20 -6.56 -11.17 5.43
C GLY A 20 -7.20 -9.86 5.92
N GLY A 21 -7.61 -8.98 5.00
CA GLY A 21 -8.52 -7.87 5.30
C GLY A 21 -9.99 -8.28 5.17
N THR A 22 -10.86 -7.62 5.93
CA THR A 22 -12.32 -7.76 5.82
C THR A 22 -12.92 -6.45 5.33
N GLN A 23 -14.01 -6.52 4.56
CA GLN A 23 -14.70 -5.35 3.97
C GLN A 23 -13.78 -4.44 3.12
N PRO A 24 -13.09 -4.98 2.10
CA PRO A 24 -12.24 -4.18 1.24
C PRO A 24 -13.05 -3.23 0.33
N GLY A 25 -12.44 -2.11 -0.01
CA GLY A 25 -12.89 -1.23 -1.08
C GLY A 25 -12.51 -1.78 -2.47
N SER A 26 -13.06 -1.13 -3.49
CA SER A 26 -12.88 -1.50 -4.91
C SER A 26 -12.36 -0.36 -5.79
N ARG A 27 -11.94 0.77 -5.19
CA ARG A 27 -11.44 1.93 -5.96
C ARG A 27 -10.03 1.73 -6.48
N GLY A 28 -9.20 1.00 -5.74
CA GLY A 28 -7.84 0.63 -6.15
C GLY A 28 -7.78 -0.80 -6.70
N PRO A 29 -6.64 -1.19 -7.30
CA PRO A 29 -6.41 -2.56 -7.74
C PRO A 29 -6.43 -3.56 -6.57
N ASP A 30 -6.70 -4.83 -6.89
CA ASP A 30 -6.55 -5.93 -5.96
C ASP A 30 -5.05 -6.20 -5.66
N LEU A 31 -4.69 -6.19 -4.38
CA LEU A 31 -3.32 -6.40 -3.90
C LEU A 31 -3.17 -7.73 -3.13
N SER A 32 -4.21 -8.58 -3.12
CA SER A 32 -4.21 -9.89 -2.44
C SER A 32 -3.12 -10.84 -2.93
N HIS A 33 -2.68 -10.66 -4.18
CA HIS A 33 -1.60 -11.40 -4.82
C HIS A 33 -0.44 -10.50 -5.30
N TYR A 34 -0.23 -9.35 -4.65
CA TYR A 34 0.78 -8.37 -5.07
C TYR A 34 2.19 -8.96 -5.18
N GLY A 35 2.57 -9.84 -4.24
CA GLY A 35 3.89 -10.50 -4.25
C GLY A 35 4.14 -11.36 -5.50
N SER A 36 3.08 -11.75 -6.22
CA SER A 36 3.17 -12.50 -7.48
C SER A 36 3.38 -11.60 -8.72
N THR A 37 3.37 -10.28 -8.55
CA THR A 37 3.56 -9.34 -9.68
C THR A 37 5.01 -9.20 -10.15
N GLY A 38 5.98 -9.73 -9.41
CA GLY A 38 7.40 -9.67 -9.74
C GLY A 38 8.08 -8.31 -9.51
N ARG A 39 7.37 -7.34 -8.93
CA ARG A 39 7.94 -6.03 -8.56
C ARG A 39 8.90 -6.18 -7.38
N GLY A 40 10.04 -5.48 -7.43
CA GLY A 40 11.02 -5.49 -6.35
C GLY A 40 10.69 -4.50 -5.24
N ASP A 41 11.29 -4.70 -4.06
CA ASP A 41 11.04 -3.91 -2.84
C ASP A 41 11.20 -2.41 -3.05
N ALA A 42 12.26 -1.98 -3.77
CA ALA A 42 12.51 -0.56 -4.02
C ALA A 42 11.41 0.09 -4.89
N GLU A 43 10.89 -0.65 -5.88
CA GLU A 43 9.80 -0.19 -6.72
C GLU A 43 8.50 -0.10 -5.91
N THR A 44 8.21 -1.13 -5.11
CA THR A 44 7.04 -1.15 -4.23
C THR A 44 7.12 -0.02 -3.19
N TYR A 45 8.29 0.23 -2.62
CA TYR A 45 8.51 1.34 -1.69
C TYR A 45 8.20 2.68 -2.36
N ALA A 46 8.70 2.93 -3.57
CA ALA A 46 8.41 4.17 -4.29
C ALA A 46 6.91 4.36 -4.56
N ILE A 47 6.19 3.29 -4.90
CA ILE A 47 4.73 3.31 -5.08
C ILE A 47 4.01 3.69 -3.78
N VAL A 48 4.34 3.04 -2.66
CA VAL A 48 3.70 3.30 -1.37
C VAL A 48 4.08 4.68 -0.84
N TYR A 49 5.32 5.12 -1.08
CA TYR A 49 5.82 6.43 -0.65
C TYR A 49 5.05 7.57 -1.33
N ASP A 50 5.00 7.58 -2.67
CA ASP A 50 4.25 8.59 -3.43
C ASP A 50 3.93 8.09 -4.85
N MET A 51 2.71 7.58 -5.04
CA MET A 51 2.26 7.08 -6.34
C MET A 51 2.07 8.20 -7.39
N ARG A 52 2.05 9.48 -6.98
CA ARG A 52 1.92 10.61 -7.93
C ARG A 52 3.14 10.72 -8.85
N ALA A 53 4.29 10.20 -8.42
CA ALA A 53 5.49 10.10 -9.26
C ALA A 53 5.29 9.20 -10.49
N ARG A 54 4.29 8.29 -10.46
CA ARG A 54 3.94 7.40 -11.58
C ARG A 54 2.60 7.76 -12.22
N ILE A 55 1.61 8.13 -11.41
CA ILE A 55 0.26 8.52 -11.85
C ILE A 55 -0.10 9.84 -11.12
N PRO A 56 0.16 11.01 -11.74
CA PRO A 56 0.02 12.31 -11.08
C PRO A 56 -1.35 12.56 -10.42
N ASP A 57 -2.43 12.11 -11.05
CA ASP A 57 -3.81 12.33 -10.60
C ASP A 57 -4.39 11.18 -9.76
N THR A 58 -3.54 10.31 -9.20
CA THR A 58 -3.98 9.20 -8.35
C THR A 58 -4.68 9.71 -7.08
N LEU A 59 -5.73 8.98 -6.67
CA LEU A 59 -6.39 9.18 -5.38
C LEU A 59 -5.62 8.53 -4.21
N MET A 60 -4.59 7.74 -4.50
CA MET A 60 -3.74 7.14 -3.47
C MET A 60 -3.00 8.25 -2.72
N PRO A 61 -3.15 8.35 -1.38
CA PRO A 61 -2.46 9.36 -0.60
C PRO A 61 -0.93 9.23 -0.75
N PRO A 62 -0.19 10.34 -0.82
CA PRO A 62 1.27 10.31 -0.85
C PRO A 62 1.81 10.12 0.57
N PHE A 63 1.81 8.87 1.04
CA PHE A 63 2.03 8.51 2.45
C PHE A 63 3.37 9.00 3.01
N GLY A 64 4.45 8.86 2.24
CA GLY A 64 5.78 9.30 2.65
C GLY A 64 5.95 10.81 2.56
N THR A 65 5.55 11.42 1.45
CA THR A 65 5.65 12.88 1.24
C THR A 65 4.87 13.67 2.29
N ASN A 66 3.70 13.17 2.70
CA ASN A 66 2.88 13.82 3.72
C ASN A 66 3.19 13.34 5.15
N ALA A 67 4.22 12.49 5.34
CA ALA A 67 4.60 11.91 6.63
C ALA A 67 3.45 11.22 7.37
N ILE A 68 2.53 10.60 6.63
CA ILE A 68 1.42 9.80 7.20
C ILE A 68 1.95 8.51 7.79
N LEU A 69 2.98 7.94 7.15
CA LEU A 69 3.74 6.77 7.61
C LEU A 69 5.21 7.16 7.69
N ASP A 70 5.92 6.67 8.71
CA ASP A 70 7.38 6.79 8.78
C ASP A 70 8.09 5.74 7.90
N ASP A 71 9.41 5.84 7.76
CA ASP A 71 10.21 4.94 6.91
C ASP A 71 10.07 3.46 7.32
N GLN A 72 9.99 3.16 8.62
CA GLN A 72 9.82 1.80 9.09
C GLN A 72 8.41 1.28 8.76
N GLU A 73 7.38 2.09 8.97
CA GLU A 73 6.00 1.72 8.65
C GLU A 73 5.79 1.50 7.15
N LEU A 74 6.44 2.30 6.31
CA LEU A 74 6.45 2.11 4.86
C LEU A 74 7.11 0.77 4.49
N ARG A 75 8.27 0.45 5.07
CA ARG A 75 8.95 -0.84 4.85
C ARG A 75 8.10 -2.02 5.31
N ASP A 76 7.40 -1.89 6.43
CA ASP A 76 6.50 -2.93 6.93
C ASP A 76 5.33 -3.17 5.95
N VAL A 77 4.76 -2.12 5.37
CA VAL A 77 3.73 -2.24 4.31
C VAL A 77 4.30 -2.91 3.07
N VAL A 78 5.51 -2.53 2.63
CA VAL A 78 6.19 -3.16 1.48
C VAL A 78 6.40 -4.66 1.74
N ALA A 79 6.95 -5.03 2.89
CA ALA A 79 7.17 -6.43 3.27
C ALA A 79 5.85 -7.23 3.27
N TYR A 80 4.77 -6.63 3.78
CA TYR A 80 3.45 -7.23 3.77
C TYR A 80 2.92 -7.47 2.35
N LEU A 81 3.07 -6.51 1.45
CA LEU A 81 2.68 -6.64 0.03
C LEU A 81 3.52 -7.69 -0.70
N GLN A 82 4.82 -7.77 -0.41
CA GLN A 82 5.72 -8.75 -1.02
C GLN A 82 5.45 -10.19 -0.54
N ALA A 83 4.96 -10.34 0.69
CA ALA A 83 4.55 -11.62 1.27
C ALA A 83 3.18 -12.12 0.76
N SER A 84 2.41 -11.30 0.05
CA SER A 84 1.08 -11.69 -0.49
C SER A 84 1.20 -12.50 -1.78
N ARG A 85 1.84 -13.67 -1.70
CA ARG A 85 1.83 -14.68 -2.77
C ARG A 85 0.59 -15.56 -2.67
#